data_AF-A0A9E8GEV6-F1
#
_entry.id   AF-A0A9E8GEV6-F1
#
_cell.length_a   1.000
_cell.length_b   1.000
_cell.length_c   1.000
_cell.angle_alpha   90.00
_cell.angle_beta   90.00
_cell.angle_gamma   90.00
#
_symmetry.space_group_name_H-M   'P 1'
#
loop_
_entity.id
_entity.type
_entity.pdbx_description
1 polymer ?
#
loop_
_entity_poly.entity_id
_entity_poly.type
_entity_poly.pdbx_seq_one_letter_code
_entity_poly.pdbx_strand_id
1 'polypeptide(L)'
;TLFIIFFSMFAYFNPNILGHSDNYIEANPMVTPAHIVPEWYFLPFYAILRSIPHKLGGVIAMVLAIVVLALLPWIHSTEIRSSRFRPIYRV
;
A
#
# COMPACT_ATOMS: atom_id res chain seq x y z
N THR A 1 20.13 16.21 3.87
CA THR A 1 19.67 17.49 3.31
C THR A 1 18.52 17.33 2.33
N LEU A 2 18.66 16.59 1.23
CA LEU A 2 17.59 16.44 0.21
C LEU A 2 16.28 15.85 0.75
N PHE A 3 16.35 14.83 1.61
CA PHE A 3 15.16 14.26 2.26
C PHE A 3 14.37 15.30 3.06
N ILE A 4 15.07 16.15 3.82
CA ILE A 4 14.46 17.20 4.63
C ILE A 4 13.81 18.25 3.72
N ILE A 5 14.48 18.65 2.64
CA ILE A 5 13.92 19.59 1.67
C ILE A 5 12.63 19.02 1.06
N PHE A 6 12.65 17.76 0.62
CA PHE A 6 11.48 17.07 0.08
C PHE A 6 10.34 17.02 1.11
N PHE A 7 10.61 16.57 2.34
CA PHE A 7 9.57 16.47 3.37
C PHE A 7 9.01 17.83 3.80
N SER A 8 9.86 18.86 3.89
CA SER A 8 9.44 20.23 4.20
C SER A 8 8.45 20.80 3.17
N MET A 9 8.53 20.38 1.89
CA MET A 9 7.53 20.77 0.90
C MET A 9 6.12 20.31 1.29
N PHE A 10 5.98 19.05 1.71
CA PHE A 10 4.70 18.54 2.18
C PHE A 10 4.27 19.21 3.48
N ALA A 11 5.17 19.32 4.46
CA ALA A 11 4.81 19.85 5.77
C ALA A 11 4.36 21.32 5.75
N TYR A 12 5.04 22.18 4.97
CA TYR A 12 4.80 23.62 5.03
C TYR A 12 3.97 24.18 3.87
N PHE A 13 4.06 23.60 2.67
CA PHE A 13 3.40 24.17 1.49
C PHE A 13 2.10 23.44 1.13
N ASN A 14 2.00 22.13 1.40
CA ASN A 14 0.78 21.39 1.12
C ASN A 14 0.55 20.22 2.11
N PRO A 15 0.22 20.53 3.37
CA PRO A 15 0.16 19.53 4.45
C PRO A 15 -0.92 18.47 4.26
N ASN A 16 -1.97 18.78 3.50
CA ASN A 16 -3.16 17.96 3.41
C ASN A 16 -3.28 17.17 2.09
N ILE A 17 -2.32 17.32 1.17
CA ILE A 17 -2.39 16.68 -0.16
C ILE A 17 -2.45 15.15 -0.11
N LEU A 18 -1.86 14.55 0.93
CA LEU A 18 -1.84 13.09 1.13
C LEU A 18 -2.96 12.59 2.05
N GLY A 19 -3.76 13.51 2.60
CA GLY A 19 -4.87 13.20 3.50
C GLY A 19 -6.20 13.13 2.76
N HIS A 20 -7.24 12.71 3.47
CA HIS A 20 -8.61 12.69 2.96
C HIS A 20 -9.44 13.77 3.66
N SER A 21 -10.22 14.54 2.89
CA SER A 21 -11.00 15.67 3.43
C SER A 21 -12.04 15.25 4.47
N ASP A 22 -12.58 14.04 4.35
CA ASP A 22 -13.63 13.56 5.26
C ASP A 22 -13.11 13.36 6.70
N ASN A 23 -11.78 13.25 6.88
CA ASN A 23 -11.16 13.16 8.21
C ASN A 23 -11.21 14.47 9.00
N TYR A 24 -11.67 15.58 8.41
CA TYR A 24 -11.98 16.83 9.11
C TYR A 24 -13.41 16.90 9.64
N ILE A 25 -14.25 15.91 9.33
CA ILE A 25 -15.61 15.79 9.84
C ILE A 25 -15.56 14.90 11.10
N GLU A 26 -16.24 15.31 12.16
CA GLU A 26 -16.32 14.51 13.39
C GLU A 26 -16.96 13.15 13.11
N ALA A 27 -16.40 12.10 13.74
CA ALA A 27 -16.85 10.73 13.51
C ALA A 27 -18.30 10.52 13.98
N ASN A 28 -19.13 9.97 13.10
CA ASN A 28 -20.52 9.61 13.41
C ASN A 28 -20.75 8.11 13.16
N PRO A 29 -20.96 7.29 14.21
CA PRO A 29 -21.18 5.85 14.06
C PRO A 29 -22.43 5.47 13.24
N MET A 30 -23.39 6.39 13.12
CA MET A 30 -24.66 6.16 12.41
C MET A 30 -24.59 6.55 10.93
N VAL A 31 -23.47 7.11 10.45
CA VAL A 31 -23.34 7.62 9.08
C VAL A 31 -22.02 7.15 8.45
N THR A 32 -22.11 6.46 7.32
CA THR A 32 -20.94 6.09 6.50
C THR A 32 -20.76 7.06 5.34
N PRO A 33 -19.58 7.68 5.15
CA PRO A 33 -19.30 8.51 3.98
C PRO A 33 -19.47 7.73 2.67
N ALA A 34 -19.87 8.42 1.59
CA ALA A 34 -20.12 7.81 0.29
C ALA A 34 -18.85 7.21 -0.34
N HIS A 35 -17.69 7.85 -0.14
CA HIS A 35 -16.41 7.39 -0.65
C HIS A 35 -15.46 7.04 0.51
N ILE A 36 -15.69 5.88 1.13
CA ILE A 36 -14.82 5.35 2.19
C ILE A 36 -13.61 4.63 1.59
N VAL A 37 -12.44 5.22 1.77
CA VAL A 37 -11.15 4.69 1.33
C VAL A 37 -10.12 4.81 2.44
N PRO A 38 -9.20 3.84 2.57
CA PRO A 38 -8.08 3.98 3.47
C PRO A 38 -7.04 4.95 2.87
N GLU A 39 -6.03 5.28 3.65
CA GLU A 39 -4.91 6.08 3.20
C GLU A 39 -4.17 5.42 2.02
N TRP A 40 -3.53 6.25 1.20
CA TRP A 40 -2.95 5.86 -0.08
C TRP A 40 -1.98 4.67 0.00
N TYR A 41 -1.21 4.58 1.09
CA TYR A 41 -0.23 3.51 1.31
C TYR A 41 -0.88 2.15 1.64
N PHE A 42 -2.16 2.13 2.01
CA PHE A 42 -2.93 0.90 2.21
C PHE A 42 -3.74 0.47 0.99
N LEU A 43 -3.86 1.31 -0.05
CA LEU A 43 -4.68 1.02 -1.22
C LEU A 43 -4.35 -0.31 -1.93
N PRO A 44 -3.08 -0.72 -2.10
CA PRO A 44 -2.76 -2.01 -2.73
C PRO A 44 -3.35 -3.21 -1.96
N PHE A 45 -3.29 -3.17 -0.62
CA PHE A 45 -3.82 -4.23 0.24
C PHE A 45 -5.35 -4.22 0.26
N TYR A 46 -5.94 -3.02 0.30
CA TYR A 46 -7.39 -2.85 0.20
C TYR A 46 -7.96 -3.32 -1.14
N ALA A 47 -7.22 -3.14 -2.23
CA ALA A 47 -7.58 -3.67 -3.54
C ALA A 47 -7.57 -5.21 -3.56
N ILE A 48 -6.56 -5.85 -2.96
CA ILE A 48 -6.50 -7.32 -2.81
C ILE A 48 -7.66 -7.83 -1.94
N LEU A 49 -7.99 -7.14 -0.84
CA LEU A 49 -9.12 -7.50 0.01
C LEU A 49 -10.45 -7.48 -0.77
N ARG A 50 -10.68 -6.44 -1.58
CA ARG A 50 -11.93 -6.26 -2.35
C ARG A 50 -12.01 -7.08 -3.64
N SER A 51 -10.89 -7.56 -4.17
CA SER A 51 -10.89 -8.38 -5.38
C SER A 51 -11.44 -9.79 -5.17
N ILE A 52 -11.49 -10.25 -3.91
CA ILE A 52 -12.00 -11.58 -3.54
C ILE A 52 -13.41 -11.44 -2.96
N PRO A 53 -14.45 -11.99 -3.63
CA PRO A 53 -15.85 -11.91 -3.18
C PRO A 53 -16.17 -12.89 -2.03
N HIS A 54 -15.26 -13.04 -1.07
CA HIS A 54 -15.43 -13.88 0.12
C HIS A 54 -14.73 -13.23 1.32
N LYS A 55 -15.47 -13.00 2.41
CA LYS A 55 -14.98 -12.22 3.57
C LYS A 55 -13.68 -12.76 4.15
N LEU A 56 -13.66 -14.06 4.49
CA LEU A 56 -12.44 -14.69 5.04
C LEU A 56 -11.32 -14.79 3.99
N GLY A 57 -11.69 -15.02 2.73
CA GLY A 57 -10.73 -15.20 1.63
C GLY A 57 -9.96 -13.92 1.33
N GLY A 58 -10.67 -12.79 1.26
CA GLY A 58 -10.04 -11.47 1.10
C GLY A 58 -9.10 -11.11 2.25
N VAL A 59 -9.49 -11.40 3.50
CA VAL A 59 -8.62 -11.15 4.66
C VAL A 59 -7.37 -12.02 4.62
N ILE A 60 -7.50 -13.31 4.32
CA ILE A 60 -6.34 -14.22 4.17
C ILE A 60 -5.42 -13.73 3.06
N ALA A 61 -5.95 -13.39 1.89
CA ALA A 61 -5.14 -12.92 0.77
C ALA A 61 -4.42 -11.60 1.07
N MET A 62 -5.08 -10.66 1.74
CA MET A 62 -4.49 -9.40 2.16
C MET A 62 -3.29 -9.62 3.11
N VAL A 63 -3.40 -10.54 4.07
CA VAL A 63 -2.29 -10.88 4.98
C VAL A 63 -1.18 -11.62 4.22
N LEU A 64 -1.54 -12.57 3.35
CA LEU A 64 -0.57 -13.31 2.55
C LEU A 64 0.22 -12.41 1.59
N ALA A 65 -0.34 -11.29 1.13
CA ALA A 65 0.37 -10.32 0.30
C ALA A 65 1.60 -9.71 1.01
N ILE A 66 1.61 -9.68 2.34
CA ILE A 66 2.78 -9.26 3.15
C ILE A 66 3.65 -10.49 3.46
N VAL A 67 3.05 -11.58 3.90
CA VAL A 67 3.78 -12.80 4.32
C VAL A 67 4.59 -13.40 3.17
N VAL A 68 4.10 -13.31 1.92
CA VAL A 68 4.82 -13.83 0.75
C VAL A 68 6.19 -13.17 0.56
N LEU A 69 6.38 -11.93 1.02
CA LEU A 69 7.68 -11.25 0.97
C LEU A 69 8.72 -11.98 1.83
N ALA A 70 8.30 -12.59 2.94
CA ALA A 70 9.19 -13.40 3.76
C ALA A 70 9.65 -14.65 2.99
N LEU A 71 8.83 -15.22 2.10
CA LEU A 71 9.17 -16.41 1.34
C LEU A 71 10.16 -16.15 0.19
N LEU A 72 10.41 -14.88 -0.17
CA LEU A 72 11.28 -14.51 -1.30
C LEU A 72 12.67 -15.15 -1.29
N PRO A 73 13.41 -15.24 -0.16
CA PRO A 73 14.75 -15.85 -0.13
C PRO A 73 14.75 -17.34 -0.45
N TRP A 74 13.64 -18.05 -0.23
CA TRP A 74 13.52 -19.49 -0.48
C TRP A 74 12.97 -19.81 -1.87
N ILE A 75 12.09 -18.95 -2.39
CA ILE A 75 11.52 -19.09 -3.74
C ILE A 75 12.56 -18.74 -4.81
N HIS A 76 13.48 -17.82 -4.49
CA HIS A 76 14.49 -17.35 -5.41
C HIS A 76 15.73 -18.26 -5.44
N SER A 77 15.86 -19.08 -6.48
CA SER A 77 16.94 -20.06 -6.62
C SER A 77 18.03 -19.70 -7.63
N THR A 78 18.06 -18.46 -8.16
CA THR A 78 19.04 -18.13 -9.21
C THR A 78 20.38 -17.69 -8.65
N GLU A 79 21.47 -18.20 -9.23
CA GLU A 79 22.86 -17.81 -8.91
C GLU A 79 23.11 -16.29 -9.05
N ILE A 80 22.47 -15.66 -10.04
CA ILE A 80 22.65 -14.24 -10.36
C ILE A 80 21.66 -13.41 -9.53
N ARG A 81 22.15 -12.76 -8.48
CA ARG A 81 21.32 -11.90 -7.60
C ARG A 81 20.78 -10.64 -8.28
N SER A 82 21.55 -10.05 -9.19
CA SER A 82 21.19 -8.77 -9.79
C SER A 82 20.22 -8.94 -10.95
N SER A 83 19.06 -8.29 -10.86
CA SER A 83 18.07 -8.18 -11.95
C SER A 83 18.66 -7.57 -13.22
N ARG A 84 19.78 -6.82 -13.10
CA ARG A 84 20.43 -6.17 -14.25
C ARG A 84 20.94 -7.16 -15.29
N PHE A 85 21.36 -8.34 -14.84
CA PHE A 85 21.93 -9.38 -15.70
C PHE A 85 20.93 -10.50 -16.00
N ARG A 86 19.64 -10.27 -15.74
CA ARG A 86 18.55 -11.23 -15.99
C ARG A 86 17.46 -10.55 -16.85
N PRO A 87 17.64 -10.49 -18.19
CA PRO A 87 16.73 -9.74 -19.07
C PRO A 87 15.26 -10.11 -18.92
N ILE A 88 14.95 -11.41 -18.83
CA ILE A 88 13.57 -11.91 -18.66
C ILE A 88 12.96 -11.47 -17.32
N TYR A 89 13.77 -11.29 -16.26
CA TYR A 89 13.29 -10.87 -14.94
C TYR A 89 13.19 -9.35 -14.79
N ARG A 90 13.93 -8.60 -15.61
CA ARG A 90 13.94 -7.13 -15.59
C ARG A 90 12.76 -6.53 -16.35
N VAL A 91 12.39 -7.16 -17.47
CA VAL A 91 11.25 -6.77 -18.31
C VAL A 91 9.97 -7.10 -17.57
#